data_AF-A0A1T1D3E7-F1
#
_entry.id   AF-A0A1T1D3E7-F1
#
_cell.length_a   1.000
_cell.length_b   1.000
_cell.length_c   1.000
_cell.angle_alpha   90.00
_cell.angle_beta   90.00
_cell.angle_gamma   90.00
#
_symmetry.space_group_name_H-M   'P 1'
#
loop_
_entity.id
_entity.type
_entity.pdbx_description
1 polymer ?
#
loop_
_entity_poly.entity_id
_entity_poly.type
_entity_poly.pdbx_seq_one_letter_code
_entity_poly.pdbx_strand_id
1 'polypeptide(L)'
;MRVNYETGQISADAEACKDASIDVSKVEETIRILGLNVDRLKVARREHWRALSKYLANSEDIREAARRELLPEEGSHRLKKFFSTTRSYFGPVAEEILAETPQEWI
;
A
#
# COMPACT_ATOMS: atom_id res chain seq x y z
N MET A 1 3.36 7.73 0.39
CA MET A 1 3.71 7.34 1.77
C MET A 1 4.65 6.16 1.68
N ARG A 2 5.65 6.10 2.54
CA ARG A 2 6.60 5.00 2.62
C ARG A 2 6.28 4.11 3.80
N VAL A 3 6.47 2.79 3.65
CA VAL A 3 6.27 1.82 4.73
C VAL A 3 7.62 1.20 5.09
N ASN A 4 7.97 1.17 6.38
CA ASN A 4 9.06 0.37 6.90
C ASN A 4 8.57 -1.06 7.13
N TYR A 5 9.20 -2.02 6.47
CA TYR A 5 8.75 -3.41 6.41
C TYR A 5 9.05 -4.21 7.69
N GLU A 6 10.07 -3.80 8.44
CA GLU A 6 10.45 -4.46 9.69
C GLU A 6 9.57 -4.01 10.85
N THR A 7 9.23 -2.72 10.87
CA THR A 7 8.49 -2.11 11.98
C THR A 7 7.00 -1.91 11.69
N GLY A 8 6.59 -1.92 10.42
CA GLY A 8 5.23 -1.57 9.99
C GLY A 8 4.91 -0.07 10.15
N GLN A 9 5.92 0.76 10.42
CA GLN A 9 5.76 2.21 10.52
C GLN A 9 5.56 2.81 9.13
N ILE A 10 4.69 3.81 9.03
CA ILE A 10 4.57 4.62 7.80
C ILE A 10 5.15 6.01 8.03
N SER A 11 5.69 6.60 6.98
CA SER A 11 6.18 7.97 6.93
C SER A 11 5.74 8.63 5.63
N ALA A 12 5.88 9.95 5.56
CA ALA A 12 5.81 10.66 4.32
C ALA A 12 6.88 10.13 3.35
N ASP A 13 6.52 10.13 2.07
CA ASP A 13 7.44 9.83 0.99
C ASP A 13 7.87 11.16 0.39
N ALA A 14 9.09 11.61 0.68
CA ALA A 14 9.55 12.94 0.32
C ALA A 14 9.59 13.17 -1.21
N GLU A 15 9.93 12.13 -1.98
CA GLU A 15 9.98 12.21 -3.44
C GLU A 15 8.57 12.30 -4.00
N ALA A 16 7.68 11.38 -3.60
CA ALA A 16 6.29 11.41 -4.06
C ALA A 16 5.54 12.69 -3.61
N CYS A 17 5.85 13.23 -2.42
CA CYS A 17 5.29 14.50 -1.96
C CYS A 17 5.77 15.66 -2.83
N LYS A 18 7.07 15.69 -3.19
CA LYS A 18 7.63 16.70 -4.08
C LYS A 18 6.97 16.65 -5.46
N ASP A 19 6.82 15.48 -6.04
CA ASP A 19 6.19 15.30 -7.36
C ASP A 19 4.72 15.76 -7.36
N ALA A 20 4.01 15.52 -6.26
CA ALA A 20 2.63 15.96 -6.08
C ALA A 20 2.47 17.42 -5.59
N SER A 21 3.57 18.16 -5.41
CA SER A 21 3.56 19.50 -4.78
C SER A 21 2.88 19.52 -3.40
N ILE A 22 3.04 18.46 -2.62
CA ILE A 22 2.52 18.29 -1.27
C ILE A 22 3.62 18.57 -0.25
N ASP A 23 3.28 19.30 0.79
CA ASP A 23 4.17 19.54 1.93
C ASP A 23 4.33 18.25 2.76
N VAL A 24 5.56 17.76 2.83
CA VAL A 24 5.96 16.57 3.60
C VAL A 24 5.54 16.69 5.06
N SER A 25 5.68 17.89 5.66
CA SER A 25 5.37 18.12 7.07
C SER A 25 3.88 17.91 7.37
N LYS A 26 3.00 18.29 6.45
CA LYS A 26 1.55 18.07 6.58
C LYS A 26 1.18 16.59 6.54
N VAL A 27 1.89 15.80 5.73
CA VAL A 27 1.68 14.36 5.65
C VAL A 27 2.12 13.69 6.96
N GLU A 28 3.29 14.04 7.47
CA GLU A 28 3.78 13.55 8.77
C GLU A 28 2.84 13.94 9.92
N GLU A 29 2.37 15.19 9.92
CA GLU A 29 1.38 15.66 10.90
C GLU A 29 0.06 14.89 10.80
N THR A 30 -0.41 14.62 9.59
CA THR A 30 -1.62 13.81 9.36
C THR A 30 -1.44 12.39 9.91
N ILE A 31 -0.29 11.75 9.64
CA ILE A 31 0.05 10.43 10.18
C ILE A 31 0.00 10.43 11.71
N ARG A 32 0.54 11.49 12.33
CA ARG A 32 0.56 11.67 13.79
C ARG A 32 -0.85 11.88 14.36
N ILE A 33 -1.61 12.83 13.82
CA ILE A 33 -2.94 13.21 14.32
C ILE A 33 -3.93 12.04 14.20
N LEU A 34 -3.91 11.33 13.07
CA LEU A 34 -4.78 10.18 12.85
C LEU A 34 -4.29 8.90 13.56
N GLY A 35 -3.17 8.96 14.29
CA GLY A 35 -2.63 7.82 15.04
C GLY A 35 -2.28 6.64 14.14
N LEU A 36 -1.87 6.86 12.88
CA LEU A 36 -1.66 5.79 11.92
C LEU A 36 -0.48 4.88 12.27
N ASN A 37 0.36 5.29 13.21
CA ASN A 37 1.52 4.56 13.73
C ASN A 37 1.33 3.99 15.15
N VAL A 38 0.10 3.85 15.66
CA VAL A 38 -0.13 3.09 16.90
C VAL A 38 0.33 1.64 16.75
N ASP A 39 0.75 1.02 17.86
CA ASP A 39 1.37 -0.31 17.88
C ASP A 39 0.52 -1.37 17.18
N ARG A 40 -0.80 -1.36 17.43
CA ARG A 40 -1.73 -2.29 16.79
C ARG A 40 -1.68 -2.23 15.26
N LEU A 41 -1.62 -1.03 14.68
CA LEU A 41 -1.59 -0.84 13.22
C LEU A 41 -0.23 -1.20 12.63
N LYS A 42 0.87 -0.88 13.34
CA LYS A 42 2.22 -1.29 12.97
C LYS A 42 2.34 -2.81 12.91
N VAL A 43 1.86 -3.51 13.94
CA VAL A 43 1.85 -4.99 13.98
C VAL A 43 1.02 -5.55 12.82
N ALA A 44 -0.20 -5.06 12.61
CA ALA A 44 -1.07 -5.54 11.56
C ALA A 44 -0.48 -5.35 10.15
N ARG A 45 0.15 -4.18 9.87
CA ARG A 45 0.84 -3.94 8.60
C ARG A 45 2.02 -4.89 8.41
N ARG A 46 2.83 -5.11 9.45
CA ARG A 46 3.96 -6.05 9.40
C ARG A 46 3.51 -7.49 9.14
N GLU A 47 2.43 -7.92 9.78
CA GLU A 47 1.86 -9.26 9.56
C GLU A 47 1.31 -9.43 8.15
N HIS A 48 0.57 -8.42 7.66
CA HIS A 48 0.12 -8.37 6.27
C HIS A 48 1.30 -8.48 5.31
N TRP A 49 2.41 -7.80 5.63
CA TRP A 49 3.65 -7.88 4.85
C TRP A 49 4.28 -9.24 4.83
N ARG A 50 4.39 -9.89 5.99
CA ARG A 50 4.92 -11.25 6.07
C ARG A 50 4.06 -12.25 5.31
N ALA A 51 2.74 -12.07 5.33
CA ALA A 51 1.83 -12.90 4.55
C ALA A 51 2.04 -12.67 3.03
N LEU A 52 2.10 -11.40 2.60
CA LEU A 52 2.30 -11.03 1.21
C LEU A 52 3.66 -11.52 0.69
N SER A 53 4.74 -11.33 1.45
CA SER A 53 6.08 -11.79 1.05
C SER A 53 6.18 -13.31 0.96
N LYS A 54 5.56 -14.04 1.90
CA LYS A 54 5.50 -15.51 1.85
C LYS A 54 4.69 -16.01 0.65
N TYR A 55 3.59 -15.34 0.32
CA TYR A 55 2.81 -15.68 -0.88
C TYR A 55 3.64 -15.46 -2.14
N LEU A 56 4.31 -14.32 -2.26
CA LEU A 56 5.12 -13.95 -3.41
C LEU A 56 6.38 -14.80 -3.58
N ALA A 57 7.03 -15.21 -2.49
CA ALA A 57 8.14 -16.15 -2.55
C ALA A 57 7.76 -17.50 -3.19
N ASN A 58 6.46 -17.82 -3.21
CA ASN A 58 5.91 -19.02 -3.85
C ASN A 58 5.17 -18.71 -5.16
N SER A 59 5.11 -17.44 -5.58
CA SER A 59 4.45 -17.03 -6.82
C SER A 59 5.48 -16.97 -7.94
N GLU A 60 5.24 -17.67 -9.04
CA GLU A 60 6.08 -17.55 -10.25
C GLU A 60 5.80 -16.24 -11.01
N ASP A 61 4.64 -15.60 -10.78
CA ASP A 61 4.26 -14.35 -11.44
C ASP A 61 3.88 -13.26 -10.42
N ILE A 62 4.66 -12.18 -10.41
CA ILE A 62 4.46 -11.00 -9.58
C ILE A 62 3.26 -10.16 -10.02
N ARG A 63 2.93 -10.15 -11.33
CA ARG A 63 1.80 -9.38 -11.87
C ARG A 63 0.48 -10.00 -11.45
N GLU A 64 0.37 -11.32 -11.50
CA GLU A 64 -0.84 -12.02 -11.08
C GLU A 64 -1.11 -11.85 -9.57
N ALA A 65 -0.05 -11.90 -8.76
CA ALA A 65 -0.14 -11.57 -7.35
C ALA A 65 -0.58 -10.12 -7.11
N ALA A 66 -0.04 -9.17 -7.89
CA ALA A 66 -0.46 -7.77 -7.83
C ALA A 66 -1.92 -7.59 -8.22
N ARG A 67 -2.41 -8.21 -9.30
CA ARG A 67 -3.84 -8.20 -9.69
C ARG A 67 -4.72 -8.68 -8.56
N ARG A 68 -4.39 -9.84 -7.98
CA ARG A 68 -5.17 -10.45 -6.91
C ARG A 68 -5.25 -9.55 -5.68
N GLU A 69 -4.18 -8.84 -5.34
CA GLU A 69 -4.11 -8.06 -4.10
C GLU A 69 -4.56 -6.60 -4.26
N LEU A 70 -4.53 -6.05 -5.47
CA LEU A 70 -4.85 -4.65 -5.76
C LEU A 70 -6.24 -4.46 -6.34
N LEU A 71 -6.74 -5.42 -7.13
CA LEU A 71 -8.05 -5.31 -7.74
C LEU A 71 -9.13 -5.83 -6.77
N PRO A 72 -10.33 -5.22 -6.79
CA PRO A 72 -11.48 -5.76 -6.06
C PRO A 72 -11.81 -7.18 -6.54
N GLU A 73 -12.43 -7.96 -5.65
CA GLU A 73 -13.01 -9.25 -6.06
C GLU A 73 -14.18 -9.01 -7.01
N GLU A 74 -14.43 -9.96 -7.91
CA GLU A 74 -15.50 -9.86 -8.90
C GLU A 74 -16.85 -9.60 -8.21
N GLY A 75 -17.55 -8.53 -8.65
CA GLY A 75 -18.81 -8.09 -8.04
C GLY A 75 -18.68 -7.27 -6.74
N SER A 76 -17.46 -7.00 -6.27
CA SER A 76 -17.19 -6.10 -5.15
C SER A 76 -16.56 -4.80 -5.64
N HIS A 77 -17.01 -3.65 -5.12
CA HIS A 77 -16.33 -2.36 -5.32
C HIS A 77 -15.43 -1.98 -4.13
N ARG A 78 -15.18 -2.93 -3.21
CA ARG A 78 -14.43 -2.65 -1.99
C ARG A 78 -12.94 -2.90 -2.20
N LEU A 79 -12.15 -1.90 -1.80
CA LEU A 79 -10.72 -2.04 -1.66
C LEU A 79 -10.36 -3.11 -0.62
N LYS A 80 -9.31 -3.87 -0.91
CA LYS A 80 -8.76 -4.84 0.04
C LYS A 80 -8.15 -4.14 1.25
N LYS A 81 -8.15 -4.83 2.39
CA LYS A 81 -7.52 -4.33 3.62
C LYS A 81 -6.04 -4.05 3.34
N PHE A 82 -5.54 -2.94 3.88
CA PHE A 82 -4.17 -2.49 3.66
C PHE A 82 -3.82 -2.23 2.20
N PHE A 83 -4.79 -1.91 1.34
CA PHE A 83 -4.57 -1.56 -0.07
C PHE A 83 -3.42 -0.59 -0.29
N SER A 84 -3.37 0.52 0.46
CA SER A 84 -2.28 1.50 0.36
C SER A 84 -0.92 0.95 0.74
N THR A 85 -0.89 -0.03 1.66
CA THR A 85 0.33 -0.78 1.98
C THR A 85 0.67 -1.63 0.75
N THR A 86 -0.21 -2.54 0.32
CA THR A 86 -0.04 -3.42 -0.85
C THR A 86 0.43 -2.69 -2.11
N ARG A 87 -0.20 -1.56 -2.45
CA ARG A 87 0.20 -0.69 -3.58
C ARG A 87 1.65 -0.23 -3.45
N SER A 88 2.05 0.21 -2.26
CA SER A 88 3.44 0.60 -1.99
C SER A 88 4.44 -0.55 -2.10
N TYR A 89 4.03 -1.81 -1.94
CA TYR A 89 4.92 -2.97 -2.12
C TYR A 89 5.29 -3.16 -3.59
N PHE A 90 4.26 -3.28 -4.42
CA PHE A 90 4.42 -3.62 -5.83
C PHE A 90 4.96 -2.42 -6.63
N GLY A 91 4.88 -1.21 -6.08
CA GLY A 91 5.50 -0.02 -6.65
C GLY A 91 5.03 0.21 -8.09
N PRO A 92 5.93 0.32 -9.09
CA PRO A 92 5.54 0.50 -10.47
C PRO A 92 4.55 -0.55 -11.00
N VAL A 93 4.70 -1.82 -10.58
CA VAL A 93 3.79 -2.91 -11.00
C VAL A 93 2.37 -2.64 -10.50
N ALA A 94 2.21 -2.05 -9.31
CA ALA A 94 0.88 -1.69 -8.84
C ALA A 94 0.20 -0.67 -9.74
N GLU A 95 0.94 0.37 -10.14
CA GLU A 95 0.40 1.46 -10.95
C GLU A 95 0.00 0.96 -12.34
N GLU A 96 0.79 0.06 -12.94
CA GLU A 96 0.45 -0.60 -14.20
C GLU A 96 -0.85 -1.39 -14.08
N ILE A 97 -0.97 -2.27 -13.07
CA ILE A 97 -2.18 -3.08 -12.85
C ILE A 97 -3.41 -2.20 -12.58
N LEU A 98 -3.26 -1.13 -11.80
CA LEU A 98 -4.35 -0.20 -11.50
C LEU A 98 -4.78 0.61 -12.73
N ALA A 99 -3.87 0.88 -13.68
CA ALA A 99 -4.18 1.60 -14.92
C ALA A 99 -4.91 0.73 -15.97
N GLU A 100 -4.78 -0.59 -15.90
CA GLU A 100 -5.42 -1.52 -16.85
C GLU A 100 -6.95 -1.61 -16.69
N THR A 101 -7.48 -1.28 -15.51
CA THR A 101 -8.91 -1.33 -15.24
C THR A 101 -9.39 0.08 -14.91
N PRO A 102 -10.36 0.66 -15.64
CA PRO A 102 -10.99 1.90 -15.23
C PRO A 102 -11.71 1.65 -13.90
N GLN A 103 -11.15 2.19 -12.83
CA GLN A 103 -11.70 2.04 -11.49
C GLN A 103 -12.53 3.28 -11.16
N GLU A 104 -13.86 3.16 -11.04
CA GLU A 104 -14.78 4.27 -10.69
C GLU A 104 -14.63 4.81 -9.24
N TRP A 105 -13.60 4.39 -8.50
CA TRP A 105 -13.46 4.62 -7.05
C TRP A 105 -12.32 5.58 -6.65
N ILE A 106 -11.80 6.38 -7.60
CA ILE A 106 -10.94 7.54 -7.32
C ILE A 106 -11.65 8.82 -7.73
#